data_AF-A0A5N6XDQ1-F1
#
_entry.id   AF-A0A5N6XDQ1-F1
#
_cell.length_a   1.000
_cell.length_b   1.000
_cell.length_c   1.000
_cell.angle_alpha   90.00
_cell.angle_beta   90.00
_cell.angle_gamma   90.00
#
_symmetry.space_group_name_H-M   'P 1'
#
loop_
_entity.id
_entity.type
_entity.pdbx_description
1 polymer ?
#
loop_
_entity_poly.entity_id
_entity_poly.type
_entity_poly.pdbx_seq_one_letter_code
_entity_poly.pdbx_strand_id
1 'polypeptide(L)'
;MAIEQNSHKNYYRIGSGACGTVWAKSLHGPAIKREDGGPSRSLANDYAMHKRALDGFIKLSHTKISNQNQLIQPQVRIPQCYSFLTPQDTWWEENLTRFPLGYSPCNAISSERIPPFPENVRELLVEKYCPPEISNQILSSASNRACLIRPYIGRRRTYGTAMNAGSRFRGFSLQNYPLHLDQMVELGIPPEHIKRYAAMMGEALATLHWLGEIDGNDVEFVLAPPPRDDDCTTTVTNVLGEHTLWMLDFDLCRAMAMDLEGVEQAVNAFCRNDPFYPRPHTDQWITFSRQYLQTSADLAHSFHKDEVDNRLGLARKFIGLLETTK
;
A
#
# COMPACT_ATOMS: atom_id res chain seq x y z
N MET A 1 19.30 -0.82 -25.85
CA MET A 1 19.25 0.44 -25.07
C MET A 1 18.38 1.44 -25.81
N ALA A 2 17.07 1.41 -25.56
CA ALA A 2 16.18 2.48 -25.98
C ALA A 2 16.13 3.51 -24.84
N ILE A 3 16.64 4.70 -25.09
CA ILE A 3 16.57 5.83 -24.16
C ILE A 3 15.09 6.25 -24.13
N GLU A 4 14.39 5.93 -23.04
CA GLU A 4 13.00 6.34 -22.83
C GLU A 4 12.91 7.87 -22.85
N GLN A 5 12.34 8.43 -23.91
CA GLN A 5 11.83 9.80 -23.90
C GLN A 5 10.54 9.85 -23.05
N ASN A 6 10.68 9.77 -21.73
CA ASN A 6 9.65 10.31 -20.85
C ASN A 6 9.65 11.82 -21.07
N SER A 7 8.57 12.40 -21.58
CA SER A 7 8.46 13.85 -21.67
C SER A 7 8.45 14.39 -20.23
N HIS A 8 9.61 14.86 -19.75
CA HIS A 8 9.76 15.42 -18.40
C HIS A 8 8.97 16.72 -18.19
N LYS A 9 8.27 17.19 -19.23
CA LYS A 9 7.58 18.48 -19.24
C LYS A 9 6.15 18.39 -18.70
N ASN A 10 5.40 17.35 -19.04
CA ASN A 10 3.96 17.25 -18.77
C ASN A 10 3.61 16.17 -17.74
N TYR A 11 2.55 16.40 -16.98
CA TYR A 11 1.96 15.40 -16.09
C TYR A 11 1.17 14.37 -16.91
N TYR A 12 1.36 13.10 -16.58
CA TYR A 12 0.51 12.00 -17.04
C TYR A 12 -0.14 11.30 -15.86
N ARG A 13 -1.35 10.77 -16.09
CA ARG A 13 -2.13 10.10 -15.06
C ARG A 13 -1.54 8.72 -14.79
N ILE A 14 -1.24 8.46 -13.52
CA ILE A 14 -0.68 7.19 -13.03
C ILE A 14 -1.64 6.44 -12.11
N GLY A 15 -2.74 7.05 -11.69
CA GLY A 15 -3.74 6.45 -10.82
C GLY A 15 -5.07 7.21 -10.85
N SER A 16 -6.13 6.55 -10.43
CA SER A 16 -7.42 7.17 -10.14
C SER A 16 -8.20 6.31 -9.15
N GLY A 17 -8.93 6.95 -8.25
CA GLY A 17 -9.76 6.30 -7.24
C GLY A 17 -10.85 7.23 -6.73
N ALA A 18 -11.44 6.89 -5.58
CA ALA A 18 -12.58 7.62 -5.03
C ALA A 18 -12.23 9.06 -4.60
N CYS A 19 -11.01 9.32 -4.14
CA CYS A 19 -10.55 10.68 -3.78
C CYS A 19 -10.14 11.54 -4.98
N GLY A 20 -9.93 10.92 -6.15
CA GLY A 20 -9.54 11.61 -7.37
C GLY A 20 -8.40 10.92 -8.12
N THR A 21 -7.65 11.71 -8.87
CA THR A 21 -6.64 11.25 -9.83
C THR A 21 -5.22 11.49 -9.33
N VAL A 22 -4.30 10.61 -9.70
CA VAL A 22 -2.88 10.69 -9.33
C VAL A 22 -2.04 10.90 -10.58
N TRP A 23 -1.11 11.85 -10.52
CA TRP A 23 -0.32 12.30 -11.67
C TRP A 23 1.17 12.33 -11.35
N ALA A 24 2.00 12.11 -12.37
CA ALA A 24 3.45 12.29 -12.25
C ALA A 24 4.04 12.81 -13.57
N LYS A 25 5.20 13.47 -13.50
CA LYS A 25 5.98 13.92 -14.68
C LYS A 25 7.02 12.90 -15.13
N SER A 26 7.59 12.17 -14.18
CA SER A 26 8.67 11.23 -14.41
C SER A 26 8.71 10.21 -13.27
N LEU A 27 9.48 9.13 -13.45
CA LEU A 27 9.68 8.11 -12.41
C LEU A 27 10.36 8.65 -11.14
N HIS A 28 11.14 9.73 -11.28
CA HIS A 28 11.95 10.30 -10.19
C HIS A 28 11.32 11.56 -9.58
N GLY A 29 10.13 11.96 -10.05
CA GLY A 29 9.40 13.12 -9.54
C GLY A 29 8.30 12.73 -8.54
N PRO A 30 7.71 13.71 -7.84
CA PRO A 30 6.62 13.46 -6.92
C PRO A 30 5.37 12.97 -7.65
N ALA A 31 4.54 12.24 -6.92
CA ALA A 31 3.16 11.96 -7.28
C ALA A 31 2.26 13.09 -6.76
N ILE A 32 1.33 13.55 -7.60
CA ILE A 32 0.34 14.58 -7.26
C ILE A 32 -1.04 13.94 -7.25
N LYS A 33 -1.61 13.72 -6.06
CA LYS A 33 -2.99 13.24 -5.86
C LYS A 33 -3.91 14.45 -5.81
N ARG A 34 -4.86 14.56 -6.73
CA ARG A 34 -5.78 15.69 -6.87
C ARG A 34 -7.12 15.37 -6.24
N GLU A 35 -7.76 16.36 -5.62
CA GLU A 35 -9.13 16.25 -5.08
C GLU A 35 -10.16 16.50 -6.18
N ASP A 36 -10.15 15.65 -7.21
CA ASP A 36 -11.12 15.65 -8.31
C ASP A 36 -11.97 14.36 -8.35
N GLY A 37 -12.09 13.71 -7.18
CA GLY A 37 -12.92 12.54 -6.95
C GLY A 37 -14.32 12.85 -6.41
N GLY A 38 -14.93 11.85 -5.78
CA GLY A 38 -16.28 11.95 -5.22
C GLY A 38 -16.32 12.79 -3.93
N PRO A 39 -17.45 13.44 -3.62
CA PRO A 39 -17.57 14.36 -2.48
C PRO A 39 -17.51 13.65 -1.11
N SER A 40 -17.54 12.32 -1.07
CA SER A 40 -17.52 11.52 0.15
C SER A 40 -16.12 11.22 0.67
N ARG A 41 -15.06 11.58 -0.07
CA ARG A 41 -13.67 11.41 0.34
C ARG A 41 -13.02 12.78 0.58
N SER A 42 -12.11 12.85 1.56
CA SER A 42 -11.45 14.10 1.95
C SER A 42 -9.94 13.96 1.78
N LEU A 43 -9.36 14.74 0.88
CA LEU A 43 -7.92 14.74 0.68
C LEU A 43 -7.19 15.39 1.87
N ALA A 44 -7.85 16.32 2.57
CA ALA A 44 -7.31 16.88 3.81
C ALA A 44 -7.17 15.82 4.92
N ASN A 45 -8.14 14.91 5.05
CA ASN A 45 -8.04 13.78 5.97
C ASN A 45 -6.91 12.84 5.57
N ASP A 46 -6.83 12.48 4.28
CA ASP A 46 -5.77 11.63 3.74
C ASP A 46 -4.38 12.21 4.08
N TYR A 47 -4.18 13.51 3.84
CA TYR A 47 -2.92 14.18 4.20
C TYR A 47 -2.60 14.11 5.70
N ALA A 48 -3.59 14.40 6.56
CA ALA A 48 -3.40 14.37 8.01
C ALA A 48 -3.07 12.97 8.53
N MET A 49 -3.79 11.95 8.05
CA MET A 49 -3.58 10.55 8.45
C MET A 49 -2.28 9.99 7.86
N HIS A 50 -1.93 10.35 6.62
CA HIS A 50 -0.66 9.98 5.98
C HIS A 50 0.53 10.53 6.76
N LYS A 51 0.50 11.81 7.16
CA LYS A 51 1.55 12.39 8.02
C LYS A 51 1.67 11.68 9.36
N ARG A 52 0.54 11.40 10.01
CA ARG A 52 0.53 10.69 11.30
C ARG A 52 1.07 9.25 11.18
N ALA A 53 0.70 8.54 10.13
CA ALA A 53 1.24 7.22 9.82
C ALA A 53 2.76 7.29 9.59
N LEU A 54 3.23 8.24 8.78
CA LEU A 54 4.66 8.43 8.51
C LEU A 54 5.45 8.70 9.80
N ASP A 55 4.94 9.57 10.67
CA ASP A 55 5.57 9.88 11.97
C ASP A 55 5.64 8.63 12.87
N GLY A 56 4.60 7.79 12.90
CA GLY A 56 4.59 6.51 13.62
C GLY A 56 5.67 5.54 13.11
N PHE A 57 5.84 5.47 11.79
CA PHE A 57 6.84 4.61 11.18
C PHE A 57 8.28 5.11 11.38
N ILE A 58 8.50 6.42 11.37
CA ILE A 58 9.80 7.02 11.72
C ILE A 58 10.17 6.65 13.16
N LYS A 59 9.23 6.77 14.11
CA LYS A 59 9.46 6.36 15.51
C LYS A 59 9.81 4.88 15.61
N LEU A 60 9.07 4.00 14.92
CA LEU A 60 9.36 2.56 14.86
C LEU A 60 10.79 2.30 14.34
N SER A 61 11.19 2.94 13.24
CA SER A 61 12.52 2.77 12.65
C SER A 61 13.62 3.18 13.63
N HIS A 62 13.46 4.30 14.34
CA HIS A 62 14.42 4.74 15.36
C HIS A 62 14.56 3.73 16.51
N THR A 63 13.45 3.18 17.02
CA THR A 63 13.47 2.17 18.07
C THR A 63 14.19 0.88 17.64
N LYS A 64 14.01 0.48 16.38
CA LYS A 64 14.69 -0.71 15.84
C LYS A 64 16.20 -0.51 15.73
N ILE A 65 16.64 0.66 15.28
CA ILE A 65 18.06 0.99 15.15
C ILE A 65 18.74 1.03 16.52
N SER A 66 18.08 1.58 17.55
CA SER A 66 18.67 1.70 18.89
C SER A 66 18.85 0.37 19.63
N ASN A 67 18.02 -0.63 19.32
CA ASN A 67 17.99 -1.88 20.08
C ASN A 67 18.97 -2.95 19.56
N GLN A 68 19.35 -2.91 18.28
CA GLN A 68 20.22 -3.92 17.67
C GLN A 68 21.07 -3.29 16.55
N ASN A 69 22.40 -3.33 16.68
CA ASN A 69 23.33 -2.93 15.61
C ASN A 69 23.10 -3.79 14.35
N GLN A 70 22.22 -3.30 13.46
CA GLN A 70 21.79 -3.80 12.15
C GLN A 70 21.21 -5.24 12.07
N LEU A 71 19.88 -5.36 11.99
CA LEU A 71 19.21 -5.87 10.77
C LEU A 71 17.74 -5.43 10.70
N ILE A 72 17.32 -5.01 9.51
CA ILE A 72 15.99 -4.43 9.22
C ILE A 72 14.93 -5.55 9.32
N GLN A 73 14.18 -5.51 10.42
CA GLN A 73 12.97 -6.29 10.71
C GLN A 73 11.86 -5.97 9.68
N PRO A 74 10.81 -6.81 9.51
CA PRO A 74 9.83 -6.66 8.43
C PRO A 74 9.05 -5.34 8.51
N GLN A 75 9.47 -4.30 7.79
CA GLN A 75 8.83 -2.99 7.79
C GLN A 75 8.32 -2.60 6.41
N VAL A 76 7.05 -2.20 6.31
CA VAL A 76 6.51 -1.62 5.07
C VAL A 76 7.06 -0.22 4.83
N ARG A 77 7.08 0.20 3.57
CA ARG A 77 7.36 1.59 3.20
C ARG A 77 6.09 2.41 3.14
N ILE A 78 6.14 3.62 3.66
CA ILE A 78 5.13 4.65 3.44
C ILE A 78 5.76 5.71 2.53
N PRO A 79 5.11 6.11 1.42
CA PRO A 79 5.59 7.22 0.61
C PRO A 79 5.82 8.47 1.45
N GLN A 80 6.91 9.21 1.24
CA GLN A 80 7.06 10.53 1.86
C GLN A 80 5.85 11.42 1.54
N CYS A 81 5.39 12.19 2.52
CA CYS A 81 4.28 13.11 2.37
C CYS A 81 4.80 14.55 2.48
N TYR A 82 4.96 15.22 1.33
CA TYR A 82 5.71 16.47 1.24
C TYR A 82 4.87 17.69 1.58
N SER A 83 3.71 17.85 0.93
CA SER A 83 2.86 19.03 1.12
C SER A 83 1.41 18.80 0.73
N PHE A 84 0.54 19.60 1.36
CA PHE A 84 -0.85 19.79 0.95
C PHE A 84 -0.95 21.13 0.21
N LEU A 85 -1.40 21.06 -1.04
CA LEU A 85 -1.61 22.19 -1.94
C LEU A 85 -3.09 22.56 -1.93
N THR A 86 -3.38 23.85 -1.89
CA THR A 86 -4.70 24.47 -2.00
C THR A 86 -4.87 25.09 -3.40
N PRO A 87 -6.10 25.45 -3.82
CA PRO A 87 -6.32 26.12 -5.11
C PRO A 87 -5.62 27.49 -5.24
N GLN A 88 -5.21 28.10 -4.13
CA GLN A 88 -4.57 29.42 -4.07
C GLN A 88 -3.03 29.36 -4.11
N ASP A 89 -2.44 28.17 -4.03
CA ASP A 89 -0.98 28.03 -4.04
C ASP A 89 -0.37 28.42 -5.40
N THR A 90 0.71 29.22 -5.35
CA THR A 90 1.47 29.65 -6.54
C THR A 90 2.03 28.47 -7.34
N TRP A 91 2.16 27.31 -6.72
CA TRP A 91 2.49 26.06 -7.40
C TRP A 91 1.62 25.79 -8.63
N TRP A 92 0.32 26.14 -8.56
CA TRP A 92 -0.60 25.95 -9.70
C TRP A 92 -0.26 26.87 -10.89
N GLU A 93 0.24 28.08 -10.66
CA GLU A 93 0.64 28.99 -11.73
C GLU A 93 1.75 28.37 -12.61
N GLU A 94 2.70 27.68 -11.97
CA GLU A 94 3.84 27.05 -12.65
C GLU A 94 3.53 25.67 -13.28
N ASN A 95 2.49 24.99 -12.77
CA ASN A 95 2.25 23.58 -13.05
C ASN A 95 0.93 23.28 -13.76
N LEU A 96 -0.09 24.15 -13.68
CA LEU A 96 -1.42 23.88 -14.23
C LEU A 96 -1.37 23.61 -15.74
N THR A 97 -0.60 24.42 -16.49
CA THR A 97 -0.41 24.29 -17.94
C THR A 97 0.28 22.99 -18.37
N ARG A 98 0.85 22.25 -17.41
CA ARG A 98 1.52 20.96 -17.63
C ARG A 98 0.58 19.77 -17.47
N PHE A 99 -0.63 19.98 -16.96
CA PHE A 99 -1.71 18.99 -17.00
C PHE A 99 -2.43 19.07 -18.37
N PRO A 100 -3.19 18.04 -18.76
CA PRO A 100 -4.07 18.14 -19.92
C PRO A 100 -5.05 19.33 -19.83
N LEU A 101 -5.58 19.77 -20.97
CA LEU A 101 -6.59 20.83 -20.98
C LEU A 101 -7.84 20.40 -20.20
N GLY A 102 -8.45 21.35 -19.47
CA GLY A 102 -9.71 21.14 -18.72
C GLY A 102 -9.55 20.99 -17.21
N TYR A 103 -8.33 20.98 -16.69
CA TYR A 103 -8.08 20.99 -15.25
C TYR A 103 -8.01 22.43 -14.70
N SER A 104 -8.55 22.63 -13.49
CA SER A 104 -8.40 23.85 -12.69
C SER A 104 -7.54 23.59 -11.45
N PRO A 105 -7.06 24.63 -10.75
CA PRO A 105 -6.52 24.48 -9.40
C PRO A 105 -7.53 23.77 -8.47
N CYS A 106 -7.03 22.93 -7.59
CA CYS A 106 -7.80 22.17 -6.60
C CYS A 106 -6.94 21.93 -5.36
N ASN A 107 -7.51 21.29 -4.33
CA ASN A 107 -6.66 20.68 -3.31
C ASN A 107 -5.86 19.52 -3.93
N ALA A 108 -4.60 19.35 -3.51
CA ALA A 108 -3.75 18.25 -3.95
C ALA A 108 -2.73 17.85 -2.87
N ILE A 109 -2.33 16.58 -2.85
CA ILE A 109 -1.19 16.09 -2.05
C ILE A 109 0.00 15.89 -2.99
N SER A 110 1.14 16.43 -2.61
CA SER A 110 2.44 16.08 -3.19
C SER A 110 3.12 15.04 -2.29
N SER A 111 3.39 13.87 -2.85
CA SER A 111 4.02 12.76 -2.13
C SER A 111 5.12 12.10 -2.96
N GLU A 112 5.94 11.26 -2.32
CA GLU A 112 6.84 10.34 -3.01
C GLU A 112 6.02 9.48 -3.97
N ARG A 113 6.57 9.27 -5.16
CA ARG A 113 5.99 8.36 -6.14
C ARG A 113 6.50 6.95 -5.87
N ILE A 114 5.57 6.02 -5.67
CA ILE A 114 5.89 4.59 -5.66
C ILE A 114 6.37 4.19 -7.07
N PRO A 115 7.58 3.61 -7.22
CA PRO A 115 8.06 3.14 -8.51
C PRO A 115 7.14 2.04 -9.08
N PRO A 116 6.77 2.10 -10.37
CA PRO A 116 6.07 0.98 -10.99
C PRO A 116 7.02 -0.18 -11.26
N PHE A 117 6.47 -1.39 -11.36
CA PHE A 117 7.25 -2.55 -11.81
C PHE A 117 7.78 -2.38 -13.25
N PRO A 118 8.99 -2.89 -13.55
CA PRO A 118 9.61 -2.77 -14.86
C PRO A 118 8.92 -3.63 -15.93
N GLU A 119 9.31 -3.40 -17.18
CA GLU A 119 8.73 -4.04 -18.37
C GLU A 119 8.69 -5.57 -18.30
N ASN A 120 9.78 -6.21 -17.91
CA ASN A 120 9.85 -7.68 -17.81
C ASN A 120 8.80 -8.27 -16.85
N VAL A 121 8.46 -7.56 -15.78
CA VAL A 121 7.43 -8.01 -14.82
C VAL A 121 6.03 -7.78 -15.40
N ARG A 122 5.82 -6.67 -16.11
CA ARG A 122 4.56 -6.40 -16.84
C ARG A 122 4.31 -7.49 -17.89
N GLU A 123 5.33 -7.83 -18.67
CA GLU A 123 5.29 -8.90 -19.68
C GLU A 123 4.97 -10.24 -19.04
N LEU A 124 5.63 -10.61 -17.93
CA LEU A 124 5.35 -11.83 -17.18
C LEU A 124 3.87 -11.92 -16.75
N LEU A 125 3.31 -10.85 -16.18
CA LEU A 125 1.91 -10.83 -15.74
C LEU A 125 0.94 -10.94 -16.93
N VAL A 126 1.25 -10.27 -18.04
CA VAL A 126 0.44 -10.33 -19.27
C VAL A 126 0.48 -11.72 -19.87
N GLU A 127 1.67 -12.32 -20.01
CA GLU A 127 1.84 -13.68 -20.55
C GLU A 127 1.04 -14.72 -19.74
N LYS A 128 1.06 -14.61 -18.41
CA LYS A 128 0.42 -15.59 -17.53
C LYS A 128 -1.09 -15.42 -17.37
N TYR A 129 -1.57 -14.17 -17.37
CA TYR A 129 -2.92 -13.88 -16.85
C TYR A 129 -3.78 -12.99 -17.75
N CYS A 130 -3.21 -12.35 -18.77
CA CYS A 130 -3.98 -11.51 -19.68
C CYS A 130 -4.61 -12.36 -20.80
N PRO A 131 -5.88 -12.13 -21.17
CA PRO A 131 -6.46 -12.71 -22.37
C PRO A 131 -5.61 -12.34 -23.60
N PRO A 132 -5.24 -13.33 -24.45
CA PRO A 132 -4.34 -13.10 -25.60
C PRO A 132 -4.80 -11.99 -26.54
N GLU A 133 -6.11 -11.78 -26.65
CA GLU A 133 -6.73 -10.82 -27.57
C GLU A 133 -6.41 -9.37 -27.21
N ILE A 134 -6.12 -9.07 -25.93
CA ILE A 134 -5.87 -7.72 -25.45
C ILE A 134 -4.42 -7.51 -24.98
N SER A 135 -3.56 -8.53 -24.99
CA SER A 135 -2.19 -8.46 -24.48
C SER A 135 -1.37 -7.31 -25.07
N ASN A 136 -1.41 -7.14 -26.40
CA ASN A 136 -0.70 -6.05 -27.08
C ASN A 136 -1.24 -4.68 -26.70
N GLN A 137 -2.56 -4.56 -26.52
CA GLN A 137 -3.20 -3.32 -26.06
C GLN A 137 -2.78 -2.98 -24.62
N ILE A 138 -2.71 -3.99 -23.75
CA ILE A 138 -2.30 -3.80 -22.35
C ILE A 138 -0.84 -3.35 -22.27
N LEU A 139 0.07 -4.01 -23.00
CA LEU A 139 1.50 -3.70 -22.98
C LEU A 139 1.83 -2.33 -23.60
N SER A 140 1.09 -1.92 -24.63
CA SER A 140 1.28 -0.62 -25.30
C SER A 140 0.64 0.55 -24.55
N SER A 141 -0.36 0.31 -23.69
CA SER A 141 -1.06 1.37 -22.98
C SER A 141 -0.18 2.09 -21.96
N ALA A 142 -0.16 3.42 -22.02
CA ALA A 142 0.58 4.25 -21.08
C ALA A 142 0.07 4.11 -19.63
N SER A 143 -1.23 3.89 -19.41
CA SER A 143 -1.79 3.73 -18.06
C SER A 143 -1.28 2.45 -17.39
N ASN A 144 -1.04 1.39 -18.15
CA ASN A 144 -0.53 0.11 -17.66
C ASN A 144 0.98 0.13 -17.36
N ARG A 145 1.68 1.22 -17.70
CA ARG A 145 3.06 1.45 -17.25
C ARG A 145 3.12 1.82 -15.76
N ALA A 146 2.02 2.32 -15.18
CA ALA A 146 1.90 2.56 -13.74
C ALA A 146 1.55 1.25 -12.99
N CYS A 147 2.33 0.20 -13.24
CA CYS A 147 2.07 -1.13 -12.73
C CYS A 147 2.43 -1.24 -11.24
N LEU A 148 1.41 -1.36 -10.40
CA LEU A 148 1.53 -1.68 -8.97
C LEU A 148 0.77 -2.99 -8.73
N ILE A 149 1.33 -3.89 -7.92
CA ILE A 149 0.71 -5.19 -7.66
C ILE A 149 0.11 -5.18 -6.26
N ARG A 150 -1.18 -5.46 -6.12
CA ARG A 150 -1.87 -5.62 -4.83
C ARG A 150 -1.76 -7.07 -4.36
N PRO A 151 -1.03 -7.38 -3.28
CA PRO A 151 -0.88 -8.75 -2.81
C PRO A 151 -2.11 -9.18 -2.00
N TYR A 152 -3.05 -9.88 -2.61
CA TYR A 152 -4.24 -10.42 -1.94
C TYR A 152 -3.92 -11.75 -1.26
N ILE A 153 -3.23 -11.69 -0.12
CA ILE A 153 -2.82 -12.87 0.66
C ILE A 153 -4.03 -13.51 1.37
N GLY A 154 -5.07 -12.72 1.66
CA GLY A 154 -6.32 -13.17 2.27
C GLY A 154 -7.30 -13.86 1.34
N ARG A 155 -6.96 -14.01 0.05
CA ARG A 155 -7.91 -14.51 -0.95
C ARG A 155 -7.23 -15.26 -2.07
N ARG A 156 -7.76 -16.45 -2.36
CA ARG A 156 -7.54 -17.16 -3.62
C ARG A 156 -8.60 -16.74 -4.63
N ARG A 157 -8.30 -16.82 -5.92
CA ARG A 157 -9.32 -16.66 -6.97
C ARG A 157 -10.43 -17.70 -6.75
N THR A 158 -11.69 -17.27 -6.84
CA THR A 158 -12.85 -18.18 -6.93
C THR A 158 -12.97 -18.74 -8.34
N TYR A 159 -13.71 -19.84 -8.55
CA TYR A 159 -13.88 -20.49 -9.86
C TYR A 159 -14.28 -19.50 -10.98
N GLY A 160 -15.15 -18.52 -10.69
CA GLY A 160 -15.54 -17.46 -11.63
C GLY A 160 -14.46 -16.41 -11.92
N THR A 161 -13.46 -16.26 -11.06
CA THR A 161 -12.26 -15.42 -11.28
C THR A 161 -11.03 -16.21 -11.72
N ALA A 162 -11.04 -17.54 -11.61
CA ALA A 162 -9.97 -18.44 -12.03
C ALA A 162 -10.19 -18.95 -13.46
N MET A 163 -11.44 -19.30 -13.82
CA MET A 163 -11.84 -19.72 -15.16
C MET A 163 -12.17 -18.53 -16.07
N ASN A 164 -11.35 -17.48 -16.05
CA ASN A 164 -11.48 -16.28 -16.90
C ASN A 164 -11.34 -16.56 -18.43
N ALA A 165 -11.68 -17.75 -18.91
CA ALA A 165 -11.69 -18.15 -20.31
C ALA A 165 -12.95 -17.69 -21.08
N GLY A 166 -13.95 -17.07 -20.42
CA GLY A 166 -15.26 -16.81 -21.06
C GLY A 166 -15.85 -15.39 -20.95
N SER A 167 -15.29 -14.48 -20.14
CA SER A 167 -15.90 -13.16 -19.93
C SER A 167 -15.26 -12.07 -20.80
N ARG A 168 -15.96 -11.64 -21.85
CA ARG A 168 -15.58 -10.51 -22.72
C ARG A 168 -15.60 -9.13 -22.01
N PHE A 169 -16.02 -9.05 -20.74
CA PHE A 169 -16.42 -7.80 -20.10
C PHE A 169 -15.81 -7.54 -18.71
N ARG A 170 -14.62 -8.06 -18.41
CA ARG A 170 -13.85 -7.57 -17.25
C ARG A 170 -12.47 -7.11 -17.70
N GLY A 171 -12.23 -5.81 -17.54
CA GLY A 171 -10.99 -5.15 -17.97
C GLY A 171 -9.79 -5.71 -17.21
N PHE A 172 -8.85 -6.31 -17.93
CA PHE A 172 -7.51 -6.56 -17.42
C PHE A 172 -6.78 -5.22 -17.32
N SER A 173 -6.12 -4.97 -16.19
CA SER A 173 -5.34 -3.75 -15.97
C SER A 173 -4.12 -4.09 -15.12
N LEU A 174 -2.96 -3.56 -15.51
CA LEU A 174 -1.74 -3.64 -14.70
C LEU A 174 -1.69 -2.53 -13.64
N GLN A 175 -2.49 -1.48 -13.80
CA GLN A 175 -2.69 -0.48 -12.75
C GLN A 175 -3.46 -1.13 -11.60
N ASN A 176 -2.83 -1.21 -10.42
CA ASN A 176 -3.37 -1.85 -9.21
C ASN A 176 -3.74 -3.33 -9.42
N TYR A 177 -2.89 -4.10 -10.09
CA TYR A 177 -3.12 -5.50 -10.44
C TYR A 177 -3.30 -6.38 -9.18
N PRO A 178 -4.48 -7.00 -8.97
CA PRO A 178 -4.72 -7.87 -7.82
C PRO A 178 -4.05 -9.24 -8.03
N LEU A 179 -2.96 -9.49 -7.31
CA LEU A 179 -2.27 -10.78 -7.31
C LEU A 179 -2.76 -11.62 -6.14
N HIS A 180 -3.54 -12.65 -6.44
CA HIS A 180 -4.14 -13.54 -5.45
C HIS A 180 -3.14 -14.57 -4.94
N LEU A 181 -3.41 -15.13 -3.75
CA LEU A 181 -2.53 -16.12 -3.12
C LEU A 181 -2.23 -17.34 -4.01
N ASP A 182 -3.22 -17.85 -4.75
CA ASP A 182 -3.00 -18.95 -5.70
C ASP A 182 -2.12 -18.54 -6.89
N GLN A 183 -2.25 -17.31 -7.38
CA GLN A 183 -1.37 -16.78 -8.44
C GLN A 183 0.06 -16.62 -7.94
N MET A 184 0.27 -16.20 -6.69
CA MET A 184 1.61 -16.15 -6.11
C MET A 184 2.28 -17.53 -6.12
N VAL A 185 1.52 -18.58 -5.78
CA VAL A 185 2.01 -19.97 -5.82
C VAL A 185 2.26 -20.42 -7.26
N GLU A 186 1.37 -20.12 -8.20
CA GLU A 186 1.53 -20.45 -9.64
C GLU A 186 2.76 -19.77 -10.27
N LEU A 187 3.03 -18.52 -9.90
CA LEU A 187 4.23 -17.81 -10.34
C LEU A 187 5.52 -18.37 -9.73
N GLY A 188 5.43 -19.25 -8.73
CA GLY A 188 6.57 -19.80 -8.01
C GLY A 188 7.16 -18.82 -6.99
N ILE A 189 6.36 -17.88 -6.45
CA ILE A 189 6.81 -17.05 -5.33
C ILE A 189 7.03 -17.97 -4.12
N PRO A 190 8.24 -17.97 -3.52
CA PRO A 190 8.54 -18.82 -2.38
C PRO A 190 7.56 -18.58 -1.21
N PRO A 191 7.08 -19.64 -0.52
CA PRO A 191 6.20 -19.49 0.64
C PRO A 191 6.77 -18.56 1.72
N GLU A 192 8.08 -18.55 1.91
CA GLU A 192 8.77 -17.67 2.87
C GLU A 192 8.65 -16.18 2.50
N HIS A 193 8.57 -15.84 1.21
CA HIS A 193 8.33 -14.46 0.78
C HIS A 193 6.88 -14.03 1.02
N ILE A 194 5.92 -14.93 0.81
CA ILE A 194 4.51 -14.68 1.14
C ILE A 194 4.34 -14.47 2.65
N LYS A 195 5.01 -15.30 3.47
CA LYS A 195 5.08 -15.13 4.93
C LYS A 195 5.74 -13.79 5.31
N ARG A 196 6.80 -13.37 4.61
CA ARG A 196 7.43 -12.05 4.82
C ARG A 196 6.43 -10.92 4.61
N TYR A 197 5.63 -10.94 3.54
CA TYR A 197 4.60 -9.93 3.31
C TYR A 197 3.54 -9.92 4.43
N ALA A 198 3.11 -11.10 4.89
CA ALA A 198 2.17 -11.21 6.01
C ALA A 198 2.76 -10.64 7.31
N ALA A 199 4.05 -10.89 7.60
CA ALA A 199 4.73 -10.28 8.74
C ALA A 199 4.76 -8.75 8.61
N MET A 200 5.14 -8.22 7.45
CA MET A 200 5.19 -6.77 7.20
C MET A 200 3.81 -6.11 7.39
N MET A 201 2.73 -6.75 6.94
CA MET A 201 1.36 -6.26 7.20
C MET A 201 1.00 -6.26 8.69
N GLY A 202 1.41 -7.29 9.44
CA GLY A 202 1.17 -7.39 10.88
C GLY A 202 1.91 -6.29 11.65
N GLU A 203 3.17 -6.05 11.32
CA GLU A 203 3.93 -4.93 11.89
C GLU A 203 3.30 -3.58 11.53
N ALA A 204 2.88 -3.42 10.27
CA ALA A 204 2.30 -2.17 9.79
C ALA A 204 1.04 -1.78 10.57
N LEU A 205 0.11 -2.73 10.73
CA LEU A 205 -1.11 -2.50 11.49
C LEU A 205 -0.84 -2.26 12.98
N ALA A 206 0.07 -3.01 13.61
CA ALA A 206 0.45 -2.74 15.00
C ALA A 206 1.03 -1.32 15.17
N THR A 207 1.79 -0.85 14.18
CA THR A 207 2.35 0.51 14.18
C THR A 207 1.27 1.57 14.00
N LEU A 208 0.36 1.39 13.04
CA LEU A 208 -0.78 2.30 12.85
C LEU A 208 -1.65 2.38 14.10
N HIS A 209 -1.99 1.24 14.69
CA HIS A 209 -2.86 1.15 15.85
C HIS A 209 -2.21 1.79 17.09
N TRP A 210 -0.96 1.44 17.40
CA TRP A 210 -0.39 1.75 18.71
C TRP A 210 0.56 2.94 18.75
N LEU A 211 1.20 3.29 17.64
CA LEU A 211 1.99 4.53 17.53
C LEU A 211 1.24 5.61 16.77
N GLY A 212 0.52 5.22 15.72
CA GLY A 212 -0.30 6.14 14.94
C GLY A 212 -1.61 6.51 15.62
N GLU A 213 -2.13 5.65 16.50
CA GLU A 213 -3.51 5.75 17.02
C GLU A 213 -4.52 5.92 15.86
N ILE A 214 -4.34 5.12 14.82
CA ILE A 214 -5.13 5.10 13.58
C ILE A 214 -5.78 3.72 13.43
N ASP A 215 -7.03 3.66 12.99
CA ASP A 215 -7.80 2.42 12.81
C ASP A 215 -7.41 1.56 11.58
N GLY A 216 -6.67 2.14 10.64
CA GLY A 216 -6.22 1.48 9.42
C GLY A 216 -7.32 1.27 8.37
N ASN A 217 -8.43 2.00 8.47
CA ASN A 217 -9.55 1.86 7.53
C ASN A 217 -9.19 2.32 6.11
N ASP A 218 -9.50 1.46 5.13
CA ASP A 218 -9.22 1.58 3.70
C ASP A 218 -7.72 1.67 3.33
N VAL A 219 -6.81 1.36 4.26
CA VAL A 219 -5.37 1.29 3.96
C VAL A 219 -5.09 0.21 2.94
N GLU A 220 -4.37 0.59 1.89
CA GLU A 220 -3.99 -0.31 0.81
C GLU A 220 -2.52 -0.74 0.90
N PHE A 221 -2.25 -1.97 0.45
CA PHE A 221 -0.90 -2.51 0.30
C PHE A 221 -0.58 -2.81 -1.15
N VAL A 222 0.63 -2.46 -1.58
CA VAL A 222 1.15 -2.79 -2.91
C VAL A 222 2.59 -3.28 -2.85
N LEU A 223 2.92 -4.24 -3.69
CA LEU A 223 4.30 -4.57 -4.02
C LEU A 223 4.79 -3.58 -5.07
N ALA A 224 6.01 -3.10 -4.90
CA ALA A 224 6.70 -2.25 -5.87
C ALA A 224 8.21 -2.22 -5.60
N PRO A 225 9.05 -1.94 -6.62
CA PRO A 225 10.47 -1.70 -6.44
C PRO A 225 10.74 -0.63 -5.36
N PRO A 226 11.84 -0.74 -4.59
CA PRO A 226 12.29 0.35 -3.74
C PRO A 226 12.74 1.56 -4.60
N PRO A 227 12.86 2.77 -4.01
CA PRO A 227 13.52 3.89 -4.68
C PRO A 227 14.97 3.53 -5.03
N ARG A 228 15.55 4.23 -6.01
CA ARG A 228 16.98 4.11 -6.30
C ARG A 228 17.79 4.62 -5.10
N ASP A 229 18.89 3.93 -4.78
CA ASP A 229 19.84 4.28 -3.71
C ASP A 229 19.28 4.18 -2.27
N ASP A 230 18.29 3.31 -2.05
CA ASP A 230 17.74 3.02 -0.71
C ASP A 230 18.30 1.72 -0.11
N ASP A 231 19.42 1.84 0.59
CA ASP A 231 20.09 0.70 1.26
C ASP A 231 19.44 0.32 2.61
N CYS A 232 18.46 1.10 3.08
CA CYS A 232 17.83 0.92 4.40
C CYS A 232 16.52 0.13 4.32
N THR A 233 16.06 -0.23 3.12
CA THR A 233 14.81 -0.95 2.91
C THR A 233 15.01 -2.45 2.97
N THR A 234 14.13 -3.14 3.69
CA THR A 234 13.98 -4.59 3.52
C THR A 234 13.38 -4.88 2.14
N THR A 235 14.21 -5.40 1.24
CA THR A 235 13.76 -5.87 -0.07
C THR A 235 13.55 -7.39 -0.07
N VAL A 236 12.71 -7.83 -0.99
CA VAL A 236 12.47 -9.23 -1.35
C VAL A 236 12.76 -9.37 -2.83
N THR A 237 13.50 -10.42 -3.20
CA THR A 237 13.81 -10.73 -4.59
C THR A 237 13.22 -12.07 -4.96
N ASN A 238 12.32 -12.09 -5.95
CA ASN A 238 11.74 -13.30 -6.51
C ASN A 238 11.42 -13.10 -8.00
N VAL A 239 10.50 -13.89 -8.55
CA VAL A 239 10.07 -13.81 -9.95
C VAL A 239 9.54 -12.44 -10.39
N LEU A 240 9.10 -11.60 -9.45
CA LEU A 240 8.71 -10.20 -9.70
C LEU A 240 9.91 -9.23 -9.70
N GLY A 241 11.14 -9.72 -9.59
CA GLY A 241 12.35 -8.90 -9.39
C GLY A 241 12.53 -8.47 -7.93
N GLU A 242 13.39 -7.48 -7.70
CA GLU A 242 13.58 -6.85 -6.39
C GLU A 242 12.45 -5.85 -6.09
N HIS A 243 11.82 -5.99 -4.93
CA HIS A 243 10.71 -5.15 -4.50
C HIS A 243 10.53 -5.16 -2.98
N THR A 244 9.63 -4.31 -2.49
CA THR A 244 9.19 -4.29 -1.10
C THR A 244 7.68 -4.07 -1.02
N LEU A 245 7.14 -4.12 0.20
CA LEU A 245 5.73 -3.84 0.47
C LEU A 245 5.57 -2.37 0.85
N TRP A 246 4.72 -1.68 0.12
CA TRP A 246 4.33 -0.30 0.37
C TRP A 246 2.92 -0.24 0.94
N MET A 247 2.66 0.78 1.75
CA MET A 247 1.37 1.10 2.33
C MET A 247 0.95 2.51 1.91
N LEU A 248 -0.27 2.65 1.42
CA LEU A 248 -0.81 3.92 0.92
C LEU A 248 -2.32 4.00 1.15
N ASP A 249 -2.89 5.14 0.75
CA ASP A 249 -4.31 5.50 0.83
C ASP A 249 -4.83 5.55 2.27
N PHE A 250 -4.78 6.73 2.88
CA PHE A 250 -5.16 6.94 4.29
C PHE A 250 -6.44 7.79 4.40
N ASP A 251 -7.21 7.90 3.31
CA ASP A 251 -8.29 8.87 3.19
C ASP A 251 -9.52 8.57 4.07
N LEU A 252 -9.74 7.31 4.44
CA LEU A 252 -10.78 6.89 5.40
C LEU A 252 -10.27 6.45 6.76
N CYS A 253 -8.96 6.54 6.98
CA CYS A 253 -8.38 6.34 8.29
C CYS A 253 -8.94 7.36 9.28
N ARG A 254 -9.14 6.92 10.52
CA ARG A 254 -9.60 7.77 11.61
C ARG A 254 -8.74 7.55 12.84
N ALA A 255 -8.77 8.55 13.73
CA ALA A 255 -8.23 8.37 15.07
C ALA A 255 -8.92 7.18 15.76
N MET A 256 -8.14 6.40 16.48
CA MET A 256 -8.56 5.22 17.22
C MET A 256 -8.32 5.45 18.70
N ALA A 257 -9.31 5.16 19.54
CA ALA A 257 -9.16 5.23 20.99
C ALA A 257 -8.35 4.03 21.53
N MET A 258 -7.70 4.21 22.68
CA MET A 258 -6.84 3.17 23.29
C MET A 258 -7.60 2.37 24.33
N ASP A 259 -8.74 1.85 23.89
CA ASP A 259 -9.71 1.08 24.67
C ASP A 259 -10.39 0.01 23.78
N LEU A 260 -11.42 -0.63 24.31
CA LEU A 260 -12.15 -1.67 23.57
C LEU A 260 -12.94 -1.12 22.38
N GLU A 261 -13.45 0.10 22.44
CA GLU A 261 -14.20 0.71 21.33
C GLU A 261 -13.26 0.97 20.14
N GLY A 262 -12.05 1.47 20.42
CA GLY A 262 -11.01 1.60 19.40
C GLY A 262 -10.59 0.26 18.80
N VAL A 263 -10.48 -0.80 19.62
CA VAL A 263 -10.21 -2.16 19.11
C VAL A 263 -11.34 -2.64 18.18
N GLU A 264 -12.59 -2.45 18.56
CA GLU A 264 -13.75 -2.81 17.71
C GLU A 264 -13.76 -2.01 16.40
N GLN A 265 -13.40 -0.72 16.44
CA GLN A 265 -13.23 0.12 15.25
C GLN A 265 -12.16 -0.45 14.31
N ALA A 266 -10.99 -0.83 14.83
CA ALA A 266 -9.92 -1.43 14.03
C ALA A 266 -10.30 -2.81 13.46
N VAL A 267 -11.04 -3.63 14.22
CA VAL A 267 -11.57 -4.91 13.73
C VAL A 267 -12.51 -4.68 12.55
N ASN A 268 -13.42 -3.71 12.68
CA ASN A 268 -14.35 -3.34 11.60
C ASN A 268 -13.61 -2.83 10.36
N ALA A 269 -12.58 -2.01 10.53
CA ALA A 269 -11.70 -1.55 9.46
C ALA A 269 -11.03 -2.74 8.76
N PHE A 270 -10.37 -3.62 9.51
CA PHE A 270 -9.70 -4.81 8.99
C PHE A 270 -10.63 -5.69 8.15
N CYS A 271 -11.86 -5.94 8.63
CA CYS A 271 -12.83 -6.79 7.94
C CYS A 271 -13.40 -6.15 6.67
N ARG A 272 -13.46 -4.82 6.60
CA ARG A 272 -14.00 -4.07 5.45
C ARG A 272 -12.97 -3.80 4.37
N ASN A 273 -11.70 -3.74 4.72
CA ASN A 273 -10.62 -3.54 3.78
C ASN A 273 -10.60 -4.66 2.74
N ASP A 274 -10.02 -4.34 1.59
CA ASP A 274 -9.71 -5.31 0.54
C ASP A 274 -8.94 -6.51 1.14
N PRO A 275 -9.01 -7.71 0.52
CA PRO A 275 -8.48 -8.95 1.10
C PRO A 275 -6.94 -9.07 0.99
N PHE A 276 -6.23 -7.98 1.30
CA PHE A 276 -4.78 -7.93 1.47
C PHE A 276 -4.35 -8.87 2.58
N TYR A 277 -5.00 -8.74 3.74
CA TYR A 277 -4.59 -9.41 4.97
C TYR A 277 -4.87 -10.92 4.93
N PRO A 278 -3.96 -11.76 5.47
CA PRO A 278 -4.22 -13.19 5.64
C PRO A 278 -5.53 -13.46 6.39
N ARG A 279 -6.19 -14.58 6.06
CA ARG A 279 -7.39 -15.03 6.79
C ARG A 279 -6.99 -15.87 8.01
N PRO A 280 -7.76 -15.79 9.12
CA PRO A 280 -7.57 -16.66 10.27
C PRO A 280 -7.37 -18.13 9.89
N HIS A 281 -6.53 -18.83 10.66
CA HIS A 281 -6.22 -20.25 10.51
C HIS A 281 -5.45 -20.63 9.23
N THR A 282 -4.78 -19.66 8.59
CA THR A 282 -3.80 -19.91 7.52
C THR A 282 -2.37 -19.78 8.03
N ASP A 283 -1.38 -20.38 7.34
CA ASP A 283 0.04 -20.22 7.70
C ASP A 283 0.48 -18.74 7.68
N GLN A 284 -0.06 -17.99 6.72
CA GLN A 284 0.18 -16.56 6.59
C GLN A 284 -0.41 -15.80 7.78
N TRP A 285 -1.57 -16.21 8.29
CA TRP A 285 -2.17 -15.62 9.50
C TRP A 285 -1.33 -15.85 10.74
N ILE A 286 -0.80 -17.06 10.96
CA ILE A 286 0.09 -17.34 12.10
C ILE A 286 1.29 -16.38 12.07
N THR A 287 1.83 -16.12 10.88
CA THR A 287 2.96 -15.20 10.71
C THR A 287 2.54 -13.75 10.98
N PHE A 288 1.41 -13.32 10.42
CA PHE A 288 0.84 -11.99 10.63
C PHE A 288 0.53 -11.71 12.10
N SER A 289 -0.21 -12.59 12.78
CA SER A 289 -0.67 -12.39 14.15
C SER A 289 0.49 -12.40 15.13
N ARG A 290 1.46 -13.30 14.95
CA ARG A 290 2.70 -13.32 15.74
C ARG A 290 3.47 -12.01 15.58
N GLN A 291 3.66 -11.53 14.34
CA GLN A 291 4.39 -10.30 14.11
C GLN A 291 3.64 -9.09 14.68
N TYR A 292 2.32 -9.02 14.49
CA TYR A 292 1.48 -7.96 15.05
C TYR A 292 1.62 -7.89 16.58
N LEU A 293 1.50 -9.03 17.27
CA LEU A 293 1.61 -9.08 18.73
C LEU A 293 3.01 -8.77 19.24
N GLN A 294 4.05 -9.25 18.54
CA GLN A 294 5.44 -8.94 18.88
C GLN A 294 5.71 -7.44 18.74
N THR A 295 5.35 -6.85 17.60
CA THR A 295 5.49 -5.40 17.39
C THR A 295 4.68 -4.63 18.44
N SER A 296 3.45 -5.06 18.75
CA SER A 296 2.64 -4.42 19.80
C SER A 296 3.34 -4.43 21.17
N ALA A 297 4.00 -5.54 21.52
CA ALA A 297 4.79 -5.64 22.74
C ALA A 297 5.99 -4.70 22.73
N ASP A 298 6.76 -4.70 21.66
CA ASP A 298 7.96 -3.86 21.54
C ASP A 298 7.61 -2.37 21.66
N LEU A 299 6.51 -1.96 21.01
CA LEU A 299 5.98 -0.59 21.06
C LEU A 299 5.49 -0.22 22.46
N ALA A 300 4.73 -1.11 23.12
CA ALA A 300 4.25 -0.88 24.48
C ALA A 300 5.41 -0.65 25.46
N HIS A 301 6.45 -1.50 25.42
CA HIS A 301 7.62 -1.34 26.29
C HIS A 301 8.46 -0.10 25.96
N SER A 302 8.51 0.30 24.69
CA SER A 302 9.33 1.43 24.25
C SER A 302 8.69 2.79 24.53
N PHE A 303 7.36 2.89 24.37
CA PHE A 303 6.65 4.17 24.37
C PHE A 303 5.56 4.30 25.46
N HIS A 304 5.08 3.19 26.03
CA HIS A 304 3.93 3.17 26.95
C HIS A 304 4.22 2.34 28.21
N LYS A 305 5.35 2.60 28.87
CA LYS A 305 5.86 1.80 30.01
C LYS A 305 4.86 1.61 31.14
N ASP A 306 4.03 2.62 31.42
CA ASP A 306 3.04 2.58 32.49
C ASP A 306 1.72 1.89 32.08
N GLU A 307 1.53 1.60 30.79
CA GLU A 307 0.30 1.01 30.23
C GLU A 307 0.56 -0.32 29.50
N VAL A 308 1.73 -0.94 29.67
CA VAL A 308 2.15 -2.12 28.88
C VAL A 308 1.10 -3.22 28.91
N ASP A 309 0.63 -3.61 30.09
CA ASP A 309 -0.35 -4.68 30.24
C ASP A 309 -1.68 -4.35 29.56
N ASN A 310 -2.10 -3.09 29.64
CA ASN A 310 -3.33 -2.62 28.99
C ASN A 310 -3.20 -2.67 27.45
N ARG A 311 -2.14 -2.09 26.89
CA ARG A 311 -1.88 -2.07 25.44
C ARG A 311 -1.75 -3.49 24.87
N LEU A 312 -1.05 -4.36 25.58
CA LEU A 312 -0.95 -5.77 25.23
C LEU A 312 -2.29 -6.51 25.32
N GLY A 313 -3.12 -6.16 26.32
CA GLY A 313 -4.50 -6.64 26.45
C GLY A 313 -5.33 -6.30 25.21
N LEU A 314 -5.31 -5.04 24.79
CA LEU A 314 -6.02 -4.56 23.59
C LEU A 314 -5.51 -5.22 22.31
N ALA A 315 -4.19 -5.36 22.14
CA ALA A 315 -3.60 -6.05 20.99
C ALA A 315 -4.03 -7.52 20.90
N ARG A 316 -4.07 -8.24 22.02
CA ARG A 316 -4.60 -9.61 22.06
C ARG A 316 -6.10 -9.66 21.76
N LYS A 317 -6.88 -8.68 22.20
CA LYS A 317 -8.31 -8.58 21.89
C LYS A 317 -8.56 -8.36 20.40
N PHE A 318 -7.79 -7.49 19.75
CA PHE A 318 -7.86 -7.30 18.30
C PHE A 318 -7.70 -8.64 17.54
N ILE A 319 -6.63 -9.39 17.82
CA ILE A 319 -6.40 -10.70 17.18
C ILE A 319 -7.52 -11.70 17.52
N GLY A 320 -7.91 -11.81 18.79
CA GLY A 320 -8.94 -12.75 19.22
C GLY A 320 -10.32 -12.48 18.62
N LEU A 321 -10.67 -11.20 18.40
CA LEU A 321 -11.91 -10.83 17.73
C LEU A 321 -11.88 -11.22 16.25
N LEU A 322 -10.75 -11.00 15.57
CA LEU A 322 -10.59 -11.42 14.17
C LEU A 322 -10.65 -12.95 13.99
N GLU A 323 -10.14 -13.73 14.94
CA GLU A 323 -10.20 -15.19 14.89
C GLU A 323 -11.60 -15.75 15.19
N THR A 324 -12.49 -14.96 15.78
CA THR A 324 -13.87 -15.37 16.12
C THR A 324 -14.91 -14.79 15.16
N THR A 325 -14.55 -13.76 14.40
CA THR A 325 -15.39 -13.18 13.34
C THR A 325 -15.45 -14.15 12.17
N LYS A 326 -16.66 -14.66 11.88
CA LYS A 326 -16.91 -15.65 10.81
C LYS A 326 -16.88 -15.03 9.42
#